data_AF-A0A3S0H379-F1
#
_entry.id   AF-A0A3S0H379-F1
#
_cell.length_a   1.000
_cell.length_b   1.000
_cell.length_c   1.000
_cell.angle_alpha   90.00
_cell.angle_beta   90.00
_cell.angle_gamma   90.00
#
_symmetry.space_group_name_H-M   'P 1'
#
loop_
_entity.id
_entity.type
_entity.pdbx_description
1 polymer ?
#
loop_
_entity_poly.entity_id
_entity_poly.type
_entity_poly.pdbx_seq_one_letter_code
_entity_poly.pdbx_strand_id
1 'polypeptide(L)'
;MLALWLLSTACFQDNNAKPSVPSAFSRLVKSYEPPAYKGKVPQPYYTDRGAFDYWRYPLVYPYAIHCVDTNDYGSVCSEKGKVNYDEGGNYQLLTAYFDKFTFDAHHLVARRCKTPFDSDTADVANHYFIFSFADGKSKDVRGLDSLRQELKHLGFRGDTALMTIRQYEDRL
;
A
#
# COMPACT_ATOMS: atom_id res chain seq x y z
N MET A 1 11.13 36.94 41.64
CA MET A 1 9.95 37.55 41.01
C MET A 1 10.06 37.31 39.51
N LEU A 2 9.08 36.59 38.94
CA LEU A 2 8.57 36.53 37.55
C LEU A 2 9.54 36.57 36.35
N ALA A 3 9.31 35.86 35.24
CA ALA A 3 8.37 34.81 34.87
C ALA A 3 8.88 34.18 33.57
N LEU A 4 8.78 32.85 33.48
CA LEU A 4 9.14 32.03 32.33
C LEU A 4 7.98 32.03 31.34
N TRP A 5 8.21 32.42 30.09
CA TRP A 5 7.22 32.30 29.02
C TRP A 5 7.19 30.86 28.50
N LEU A 6 6.13 30.13 28.85
CA LEU A 6 5.73 28.87 28.22
C LEU A 6 4.90 29.20 26.97
N LEU A 7 5.50 29.06 25.79
CA LEU A 7 4.76 28.99 24.53
C LEU A 7 4.17 27.58 24.41
N SER A 8 2.87 27.50 24.73
CA SER A 8 2.02 26.35 24.43
C SER A 8 1.85 26.25 22.91
N THR A 9 2.52 25.29 22.28
CA THR A 9 2.16 24.81 20.94
C THR A 9 0.85 24.03 21.08
N ALA A 10 -0.26 24.72 20.87
CA ALA A 10 -1.56 24.08 20.69
C ALA A 10 -1.50 23.20 19.43
N CYS A 11 -1.41 21.88 19.61
CA CYS A 11 -1.72 20.94 18.56
C CYS A 11 -3.18 21.13 18.15
N PHE A 12 -3.42 21.40 16.88
CA PHE A 12 -4.75 21.38 16.28
C PHE A 12 -5.23 19.92 16.30
N GLN A 13 -5.88 19.49 17.38
CA GLN A 13 -6.66 18.26 17.39
C GLN A 13 -8.02 18.59 16.80
N ASP A 14 -8.26 18.12 15.58
CA ASP A 14 -9.58 18.13 14.98
C ASP A 14 -10.49 17.16 15.76
N ASN A 15 -11.20 17.70 16.75
CA ASN A 15 -12.06 16.96 17.68
C ASN A 15 -13.37 16.46 17.05
N ASN A 16 -13.52 16.51 15.71
CA ASN A 16 -14.73 16.11 15.00
C ASN A 16 -14.63 14.81 14.17
N ALA A 17 -13.49 14.11 14.21
CA ALA A 17 -13.42 12.78 13.61
C ALA A 17 -14.21 11.77 14.48
N LYS A 18 -15.51 11.58 14.17
CA LYS A 18 -16.24 10.40 14.64
C LYS A 18 -15.39 9.16 14.31
N PRO A 19 -15.18 8.22 15.24
CA PRO A 19 -14.47 6.98 14.90
C PRO A 19 -15.29 6.27 13.81
N SER A 20 -14.82 6.34 12.57
CA SER A 20 -15.43 5.66 11.45
C SER A 20 -15.30 4.16 11.73
N VAL A 21 -16.44 3.46 11.80
CA VAL A 21 -16.43 2.00 11.91
C VAL A 21 -15.62 1.47 10.73
N PRO A 22 -14.55 0.68 10.95
CA PRO A 22 -13.73 0.18 9.85
C PRO A 22 -14.59 -0.62 8.89
N SER A 23 -14.42 -0.38 7.58
CA SER A 23 -15.11 -1.16 6.56
C SER A 23 -14.82 -2.65 6.74
N ALA A 24 -15.68 -3.52 6.17
CA ALA A 24 -15.42 -4.96 6.15
C ALA A 24 -14.05 -5.28 5.52
N PHE A 25 -13.63 -4.48 4.55
CA PHE A 25 -12.40 -4.66 3.83
C PHE A 25 -11.17 -4.18 4.62
N SER A 26 -11.25 -3.04 5.32
CA SER A 26 -10.23 -2.61 6.29
C SER A 26 -10.00 -3.68 7.38
N ARG A 27 -11.06 -4.36 7.83
CA ARG A 27 -10.95 -5.50 8.74
C ARG A 27 -10.29 -6.72 8.10
N LEU A 28 -10.55 -6.99 6.82
CA LEU A 28 -9.89 -8.05 6.06
C LEU A 28 -8.38 -7.79 5.96
N VAL A 29 -7.96 -6.58 5.58
CA VAL A 29 -6.54 -6.20 5.48
C VAL A 29 -5.85 -6.35 6.84
N LYS A 30 -6.49 -5.90 7.92
CA LYS A 30 -5.99 -6.10 9.29
C LYS A 30 -5.91 -7.59 9.69
N SER A 31 -6.79 -8.44 9.15
CA SER A 31 -6.75 -9.88 9.44
C SER A 31 -5.48 -10.55 8.90
N TYR A 32 -4.87 -9.98 7.85
CA TYR A 32 -3.64 -10.48 7.22
C TYR A 32 -2.36 -10.11 7.97
N GLU A 33 -2.44 -9.45 9.12
CA GLU A 33 -1.27 -9.17 9.95
C GLU A 33 -0.36 -10.41 10.10
N PRO A 34 0.93 -10.30 9.73
CA PRO A 34 1.87 -11.41 9.88
C PRO A 34 2.08 -11.75 11.37
N PRO A 35 2.41 -13.00 11.70
CA PRO A 35 2.51 -13.48 13.08
C PRO A 35 3.40 -12.61 13.99
N ALA A 36 4.52 -12.09 13.45
CA ALA A 36 5.46 -11.25 14.21
C ALA A 36 4.85 -9.92 14.71
N TYR A 37 3.83 -9.41 14.02
CA TYR A 37 3.21 -8.11 14.27
C TYR A 37 1.76 -8.20 14.72
N LYS A 38 1.22 -9.42 14.93
CA LYS A 38 -0.19 -9.64 15.26
C LYS A 38 -0.59 -8.85 16.51
N GLY A 39 -1.60 -7.99 16.38
CA GLY A 39 -2.11 -7.12 17.44
C GLY A 39 -1.16 -5.99 17.87
N LYS A 40 -0.03 -5.82 17.19
CA LYS A 40 0.99 -4.79 17.48
C LYS A 40 1.05 -3.70 16.42
N VAL A 41 0.38 -3.88 15.28
CA VAL A 41 0.34 -2.87 14.22
C VAL A 41 -0.47 -1.66 14.71
N PRO A 42 0.10 -0.45 14.67
CA PRO A 42 -0.60 0.74 15.15
C PRO A 42 -1.83 1.01 14.29
N GLN A 43 -2.96 1.38 14.92
CA GLN A 43 -4.21 1.64 14.22
C GLN A 43 -4.07 2.66 13.06
N PRO A 44 -3.28 3.74 13.19
CA PRO A 44 -2.98 4.66 12.08
C PRO A 44 -2.51 4.00 10.78
N TYR A 45 -1.78 2.88 10.84
CA TYR A 45 -1.36 2.16 9.63
C TYR A 45 -2.55 1.79 8.74
N TYR A 46 -3.71 1.47 9.31
CA TYR A 46 -4.90 1.07 8.56
C TYR A 46 -5.81 2.23 8.16
N THR A 47 -5.73 3.36 8.86
CA THR A 47 -6.68 4.48 8.71
C THR A 47 -6.09 5.68 7.99
N ASP A 48 -4.77 5.88 8.08
CA ASP A 48 -4.08 6.97 7.41
C ASP A 48 -3.99 6.72 5.89
N ARG A 49 -4.36 7.74 5.12
CA ARG A 49 -4.43 7.71 3.65
C ARG A 49 -3.40 8.62 2.96
N GLY A 50 -2.45 9.17 3.71
CA GLY A 50 -1.50 10.17 3.22
C GLY A 50 -2.07 11.58 3.29
N ALA A 51 -1.29 12.54 2.79
CA ALA A 51 -1.58 13.97 2.85
C ALA A 51 -1.11 14.67 1.58
N PHE A 52 -1.76 15.78 1.23
CA PHE A 52 -1.45 16.61 0.06
C PHE A 52 -1.53 15.83 -1.27
N ASP A 53 -0.40 15.73 -1.98
CA ASP A 53 -0.20 15.04 -3.25
C ASP A 53 0.36 13.62 -3.07
N TYR A 54 0.27 13.08 -1.85
CA TYR A 54 0.71 11.76 -1.51
C TYR A 54 -0.45 10.93 -0.97
N TRP A 55 -0.77 9.84 -1.68
CA TRP A 55 -1.77 8.85 -1.27
C TRP A 55 -1.11 7.58 -0.79
N ARG A 56 -1.69 7.01 0.26
CA ARG A 56 -1.19 5.82 0.93
C ARG A 56 -2.30 4.81 1.15
N TYR A 57 -2.05 3.57 0.72
CA TYR A 57 -3.01 2.49 0.90
C TYR A 57 -2.36 1.27 1.59
N PRO A 58 -2.86 0.84 2.76
CA PRO A 58 -2.25 -0.25 3.51
C PRO A 58 -2.41 -1.58 2.76
N LEU A 59 -1.40 -2.45 2.85
CA LEU A 59 -1.47 -3.84 2.44
C LEU A 59 -1.26 -4.72 3.69
N VAL A 60 -0.60 -5.87 3.50
CA VAL A 60 -0.08 -6.67 4.60
C VAL A 60 1.08 -5.92 5.25
N TYR A 61 0.98 -5.62 6.55
CA TYR A 61 2.03 -4.92 7.29
C TYR A 61 3.39 -5.64 7.16
N PRO A 62 4.50 -4.94 6.89
CA PRO A 62 4.68 -3.49 6.91
C PRO A 62 4.56 -2.81 5.52
N TYR A 63 3.87 -3.40 4.56
CA TYR A 63 3.89 -2.91 3.17
C TYR A 63 2.69 -2.02 2.86
N ALA A 64 2.89 -0.97 2.07
CA ALA A 64 1.80 -0.11 1.61
C ALA A 64 2.01 0.26 0.14
N ILE A 65 0.93 0.62 -0.54
CA ILE A 65 0.99 1.26 -1.85
C ILE A 65 1.17 2.74 -1.61
N HIS A 66 2.23 3.30 -2.18
CA HIS A 66 2.49 4.73 -2.18
C HIS A 66 2.24 5.26 -3.59
N CYS A 67 1.48 6.35 -3.67
CA CYS A 67 1.19 7.06 -4.89
C CYS A 67 1.54 8.54 -4.70
N VAL A 68 2.19 9.13 -5.69
CA VAL A 68 2.64 10.53 -5.68
C VAL A 68 2.03 11.23 -6.88
N ASP A 69 1.58 12.46 -6.68
CA ASP A 69 0.92 13.36 -7.66
C ASP A 69 -0.47 12.87 -8.15
N THR A 70 -0.70 11.57 -8.22
CA THR A 70 -1.99 10.95 -8.56
C THR A 70 -2.15 9.60 -7.86
N ASN A 71 -3.40 9.16 -7.64
CA ASN A 71 -3.75 7.80 -7.21
C ASN A 71 -4.06 6.83 -8.36
N ASP A 72 -3.64 7.15 -9.60
CA ASP A 72 -3.84 6.28 -10.77
C ASP A 72 -2.80 5.14 -10.87
N TYR A 73 -1.61 5.35 -10.31
CA TYR A 73 -0.55 4.35 -10.23
C TYR A 73 0.24 4.50 -8.93
N GLY A 74 0.93 3.44 -8.52
CA GLY A 74 1.72 3.43 -7.29
C GLY A 74 2.77 2.34 -7.29
N SER A 75 3.53 2.27 -6.21
CA SER A 75 4.53 1.23 -5.98
C SER A 75 4.40 0.70 -4.55
N VAL A 76 4.86 -0.53 -4.34
CA VAL A 76 4.92 -1.10 -2.99
C VAL A 76 6.13 -0.53 -2.27
N CYS A 77 5.89 -0.01 -1.08
CA CYS A 77 6.90 0.50 -0.16
C CYS A 77 6.87 -0.28 1.16
N SER A 78 8.03 -0.40 1.80
CA SER A 78 8.12 -0.86 3.19
C SER A 78 8.00 0.33 4.14
N GLU A 79 7.08 0.24 5.09
CA GLU A 79 6.88 1.20 6.17
C GLU A 79 7.33 0.62 7.52
N LYS A 80 8.20 -0.39 7.48
CA LYS A 80 8.73 -1.01 8.69
C LYS A 80 9.45 0.06 9.54
N GLY A 81 8.94 0.28 10.75
CA GLY A 81 9.51 1.26 11.68
C GLY A 81 9.04 2.69 11.48
N LYS A 82 8.09 2.94 10.57
CA LYS A 82 7.45 4.25 10.41
C LYS A 82 6.54 4.51 11.61
N VAL A 83 6.68 5.69 12.22
CA VAL A 83 5.92 6.12 13.40
C VAL A 83 4.93 7.24 13.09
N ASN A 84 5.16 8.00 12.01
CA ASN A 84 4.26 9.02 11.49
C ASN A 84 3.91 8.68 10.04
N TYR A 85 2.63 8.45 9.73
CA TYR A 85 2.17 8.02 8.40
C TYR A 85 1.73 9.20 7.50
N ASP A 86 1.49 10.37 8.10
CA ASP A 86 1.13 11.63 7.44
C ASP A 86 2.33 12.32 6.75
N GLU A 87 3.54 11.92 7.12
CA GLU A 87 4.77 12.42 6.50
C GLU A 87 5.07 11.66 5.19
N GLY A 88 4.93 12.37 4.06
CA GLY A 88 5.69 12.04 2.86
C GLY A 88 7.19 12.05 3.17
N GLY A 89 8.00 11.20 2.53
CA GLY A 89 9.42 11.09 2.87
C GLY A 89 10.19 10.03 2.09
N ASN A 90 11.41 9.70 2.55
CA ASN A 90 12.28 8.70 1.92
C ASN A 90 11.75 7.28 2.15
N TYR A 91 10.89 6.80 1.26
CA TYR A 91 10.51 5.39 1.18
C TYR A 91 11.34 4.68 0.11
N GLN A 92 11.68 3.42 0.40
CA GLN A 92 12.29 2.55 -0.60
C GLN A 92 11.18 1.91 -1.43
N LEU A 93 11.14 2.24 -2.71
CA LEU A 93 10.33 1.55 -3.70
C LEU A 93 10.84 0.10 -3.82
N LEU A 94 9.96 -0.87 -3.59
CA LEU A 94 10.27 -2.29 -3.66
C LEU A 94 9.83 -2.92 -4.98
N THR A 95 8.95 -2.23 -5.73
CA THR A 95 8.42 -2.72 -7.00
C THR A 95 8.47 -1.64 -8.07
N ALA A 96 8.30 -2.06 -9.32
CA ALA A 96 7.91 -1.15 -10.38
C ALA A 96 6.52 -0.56 -10.12
N TYR A 97 6.18 0.51 -10.86
CA TYR A 97 4.86 1.11 -10.82
C TYR A 97 3.79 0.20 -11.43
N PHE A 98 2.60 0.23 -10.84
CA PHE A 98 1.43 -0.51 -11.28
C PHE A 98 0.15 0.29 -11.09
N ASP A 99 -0.86 -0.04 -11.90
CA ASP A 99 -2.18 0.61 -11.87
C ASP A 99 -3.30 -0.37 -11.46
N LYS A 100 -3.04 -1.67 -11.57
CA LYS A 100 -4.00 -2.74 -11.26
C LYS A 100 -3.34 -3.85 -10.48
N PHE A 101 -4.01 -4.33 -9.44
CA PHE A 101 -3.50 -5.36 -8.56
C PHE A 101 -4.59 -6.18 -7.86
N THR A 102 -4.18 -7.26 -7.23
CA THR A 102 -4.94 -8.08 -6.28
C THR A 102 -3.94 -8.64 -5.28
N PHE A 103 -4.38 -9.08 -4.11
CA PHE A 103 -3.48 -9.65 -3.11
C PHE A 103 -4.23 -10.58 -2.15
N ASP A 104 -3.46 -11.42 -1.48
CA ASP A 104 -3.89 -12.21 -0.33
C ASP A 104 -2.96 -11.95 0.87
N ALA A 105 -2.99 -12.80 1.89
CA ALA A 105 -2.15 -12.65 3.07
C ALA A 105 -0.64 -12.84 2.80
N HIS A 106 -0.25 -13.37 1.64
CA HIS A 106 1.11 -13.80 1.34
C HIS A 106 1.72 -13.08 0.14
N HIS A 107 0.91 -12.76 -0.87
CA HIS A 107 1.39 -12.19 -2.12
C HIS A 107 0.51 -11.05 -2.60
N LEU A 108 1.14 -10.10 -3.29
CA LEU A 108 0.49 -9.14 -4.16
C LEU A 108 0.81 -9.49 -5.61
N VAL A 109 -0.18 -9.37 -6.48
CA VAL A 109 -0.06 -9.58 -7.91
C VAL A 109 -0.48 -8.29 -8.58
N ALA A 110 0.38 -7.74 -9.43
CA ALA A 110 0.09 -6.47 -10.08
C ALA A 110 0.49 -6.48 -11.55
N ARG A 111 -0.20 -5.65 -12.32
CA ARG A 111 0.11 -5.35 -13.71
C ARG A 111 0.98 -4.10 -13.76
N ARG A 112 2.16 -4.19 -14.38
CA ARG A 112 3.01 -3.02 -14.61
C ARG A 112 2.27 -2.03 -15.51
N CYS A 113 2.41 -0.75 -15.23
CA CYS A 113 1.85 0.31 -16.05
C CYS A 113 2.96 1.20 -16.59
N LYS A 114 2.66 1.93 -17.67
CA LYS A 114 3.53 2.99 -18.17
C LYS A 114 3.29 4.22 -17.29
N THR A 115 4.37 4.87 -16.88
CA THR A 115 4.34 6.11 -16.11
C THR A 115 4.88 7.29 -16.94
N PRO A 116 4.69 8.54 -16.50
CA PRO A 116 5.31 9.70 -17.15
C PRO A 116 6.84 9.66 -17.19
N PHE A 117 7.47 8.79 -16.39
CA PHE A 117 8.92 8.63 -16.31
C PHE A 117 9.46 7.61 -17.32
N ASP A 118 8.60 6.80 -17.92
CA ASP A 118 8.99 5.77 -18.89
C ASP A 118 9.11 6.35 -20.30
N SER A 119 10.02 5.79 -21.10
CA SER A 119 10.14 6.17 -22.51
C SER A 119 8.90 5.74 -23.30
N ASP A 120 8.68 6.39 -24.45
CA ASP A 120 7.57 6.03 -25.33
C ASP A 120 7.64 4.63 -25.91
N THR A 121 8.83 4.03 -25.92
CA THR A 121 9.09 2.68 -26.40
C THR A 121 9.02 1.63 -25.29
N ALA A 122 8.67 1.99 -24.05
CA ALA A 122 8.59 1.05 -22.95
C ALA A 122 7.46 0.04 -23.19
N ASP A 123 7.83 -1.22 -23.42
CA ASP A 123 6.87 -2.32 -23.52
C ASP A 123 6.49 -2.84 -22.12
N VAL A 124 5.35 -2.37 -21.64
CA VAL A 124 4.72 -2.82 -20.38
C VAL A 124 3.49 -3.70 -20.64
N ALA A 125 3.20 -4.01 -21.91
CA ALA A 125 2.02 -4.79 -22.24
C ALA A 125 2.18 -6.22 -21.71
N ASN A 126 1.16 -6.70 -21.01
CA ASN A 126 1.16 -8.04 -20.40
C ASN A 126 2.36 -8.33 -19.47
N HIS A 127 2.95 -7.30 -18.87
CA HIS A 127 3.91 -7.46 -17.78
C HIS A 127 3.19 -7.42 -16.45
N TYR A 128 3.48 -8.43 -15.65
CA TYR A 128 2.99 -8.57 -14.29
C TYR A 128 4.18 -8.76 -13.36
N PHE A 129 3.96 -8.56 -12.08
CA PHE A 129 4.87 -9.06 -11.05
C PHE A 129 4.09 -9.66 -9.90
N ILE A 130 4.75 -10.58 -9.20
CA ILE A 130 4.29 -11.16 -7.95
C ILE A 130 5.24 -10.67 -6.87
N PHE A 131 4.71 -9.96 -5.88
CA PHE A 131 5.44 -9.48 -4.72
C PHE A 131 5.12 -10.37 -3.51
N SER A 132 6.15 -10.87 -2.84
CA SER A 132 6.03 -11.70 -1.64
C SER A 132 6.13 -10.83 -0.39
N PHE A 133 5.10 -10.89 0.47
CA PHE A 133 5.11 -10.21 1.76
C PHE A 133 6.03 -10.89 2.79
N ALA A 134 6.51 -12.10 2.52
CA ALA A 134 7.38 -12.82 3.45
C ALA A 134 8.82 -12.27 3.44
N ASP A 135 9.33 -11.90 2.26
CA ASP A 135 10.71 -11.49 2.05
C ASP A 135 10.87 -10.13 1.35
N GLY A 136 9.75 -9.50 0.96
CA GLY A 136 9.75 -8.19 0.32
C GLY A 136 10.33 -8.21 -1.09
N LYS A 137 10.32 -9.35 -1.78
CA LYS A 137 10.88 -9.50 -3.13
C LYS A 137 9.78 -9.59 -4.18
N SER A 138 10.08 -9.07 -5.36
CA SER A 138 9.24 -9.18 -6.56
C SER A 138 9.83 -10.14 -7.59
N LYS A 139 8.97 -10.93 -8.22
CA LYS A 139 9.27 -11.73 -9.42
C LYS A 139 8.46 -11.18 -10.59
N ASP A 140 9.14 -10.73 -11.63
CA ASP A 140 8.51 -10.34 -12.89
C ASP A 140 7.97 -11.58 -13.63
N VAL A 141 6.79 -11.44 -14.24
CA VAL A 141 6.13 -12.49 -15.01
C VAL A 141 5.53 -11.88 -16.28
N ARG A 142 5.85 -12.47 -17.44
CA ARG A 142 5.31 -12.03 -18.72
C ARG A 142 4.21 -12.97 -19.21
N GLY A 143 3.08 -12.37 -19.61
CA GLY A 143 1.94 -13.08 -20.15
C GLY A 143 1.00 -13.64 -19.08
N LEU A 144 -0.30 -13.64 -19.40
CA LEU A 144 -1.36 -14.08 -18.49
C LEU A 144 -1.28 -15.58 -18.17
N ASP A 145 -0.88 -16.42 -19.13
CA ASP A 145 -0.84 -17.86 -18.90
C ASP A 145 0.31 -18.26 -17.96
N SER A 146 1.48 -17.66 -18.14
CA SER A 146 2.61 -17.80 -17.20
C SER A 146 2.20 -17.32 -15.80
N LEU A 147 1.53 -16.17 -15.70
CA LEU A 147 1.02 -15.67 -14.43
C LEU A 147 0.08 -16.66 -13.76
N ARG A 148 -0.90 -17.19 -14.49
CA ARG A 148 -1.85 -18.18 -13.96
C ARG A 148 -1.15 -19.44 -13.44
N GLN A 149 -0.14 -19.93 -14.16
CA GLN A 149 0.65 -21.09 -13.74
C GLN A 149 1.41 -20.81 -12.44
N GLU A 150 2.06 -19.66 -12.34
CA GLU A 150 2.79 -19.22 -11.15
C GLU A 150 1.86 -19.07 -9.93
N LEU A 151 0.71 -18.41 -10.09
CA LEU A 151 -0.26 -18.24 -9.01
C LEU A 151 -0.84 -19.58 -8.53
N LYS A 152 -1.07 -20.52 -9.45
CA LYS A 152 -1.49 -21.88 -9.09
C LYS A 152 -0.41 -22.61 -8.31
N HIS A 153 0.86 -22.49 -8.70
CA HIS A 153 1.98 -23.10 -7.99
C HIS A 153 2.15 -22.54 -6.57
N LEU A 154 1.96 -21.22 -6.41
CA LEU A 154 2.03 -20.53 -5.12
C LEU A 154 0.79 -20.75 -4.23
N GLY A 155 -0.28 -21.34 -4.76
CA GLY A 155 -1.54 -21.51 -4.04
C GLY A 155 -2.20 -20.18 -3.68
N PHE A 156 -2.06 -19.17 -4.55
CA PHE A 156 -2.62 -17.83 -4.36
C PHE A 156 -4.14 -17.89 -4.15
N ARG A 157 -4.63 -17.14 -3.16
CA ARG A 157 -6.04 -17.15 -2.75
C ARG A 157 -6.76 -15.82 -2.90
N GLY A 158 -6.11 -14.82 -3.49
CA GLY A 158 -6.74 -13.53 -3.78
C GLY A 158 -7.69 -13.61 -4.98
N ASP A 159 -8.37 -12.50 -5.25
CA ASP A 159 -9.29 -12.40 -6.38
C ASP A 159 -8.56 -12.59 -7.72
N THR A 160 -9.19 -13.28 -8.67
CA THR A 160 -8.64 -13.47 -10.02
C THR A 160 -8.76 -12.23 -10.90
N ALA A 161 -9.59 -11.26 -10.50
CA ALA A 161 -9.75 -9.97 -11.17
C ALA A 161 -8.87 -8.92 -10.49
N LEU A 162 -8.05 -8.21 -11.27
CA LEU A 162 -7.27 -7.10 -10.75
C LEU A 162 -8.18 -5.88 -10.57
N MET A 163 -8.04 -5.20 -9.44
CA MET A 163 -8.68 -3.92 -9.15
C MET A 163 -7.69 -2.77 -9.34
N THR A 164 -8.20 -1.58 -9.65
CA THR A 164 -7.40 -0.34 -9.64
C THR A 164 -7.15 0.16 -8.22
N ILE A 165 -6.18 1.06 -8.07
CA ILE A 165 -5.90 1.71 -6.79
C ILE A 165 -7.12 2.51 -6.29
N ARG A 166 -7.81 3.24 -7.17
CA ARG A 166 -9.07 3.93 -6.82
C ARG A 166 -10.16 2.96 -6.34
N GLN A 167 -10.32 1.82 -6.99
CA GLN A 167 -11.28 0.79 -6.53
C GLN A 167 -10.89 0.18 -5.18
N TYR A 168 -9.60 0.15 -4.86
CA TYR A 168 -9.12 -0.27 -3.54
C TYR A 168 -9.45 0.77 -2.47
N GLU A 169 -9.24 2.05 -2.78
CA GLU A 169 -9.63 3.19 -1.94
C GLU A 169 -11.12 3.16 -1.60
N ASP A 170 -12.00 2.99 -2.59
CA ASP A 170 -13.45 2.97 -2.40
C ASP A 170 -13.92 1.85 -1.46
N ARG A 171 -13.12 0.79 -1.28
CA ARG A 171 -13.44 -0.36 -0.42
C ARG A 171 -12.96 -0.18 1.02
N LEU A 172 -11.96 0.67 1.23
CA LEU A 172 -11.17 0.78 2.46
C LEU A 172 -11.87 1.58 3.56
#